data_AF-A0A949GB41-F1
#
_entry.id   AF-A0A949GB41-F1
#
_cell.length_a   1.000
_cell.length_b   1.000
_cell.length_c   1.000
_cell.angle_alpha   90.00
_cell.angle_beta   90.00
_cell.angle_gamma   90.00
#
_symmetry.space_group_name_H-M   'P 1'
#
loop_
_entity.id
_entity.type
_entity.pdbx_description
1 polymer ?
#
loop_
_entity_poly.entity_id
_entity_poly.type
_entity_poly.pdbx_seq_one_letter_code
_entity_poly.pdbx_strand_id
1 'polypeptide(L)'
;MARRPLTQQEKDARKVAKANARQKIKDREWLIEAFANATIFNANIDFQTKWFGRDQLVANVQTANDLANAMRAGQLPIIWVLHLPDDDGPMRRTVANAPRETVVAGITMVDGDIVLIKNAGNYADLFEDQKAQQFKGVVLTGGQARACLNQVIMNSLGGKKSGLRAIVALDATDLTSTLTDARAAGTPEALQQAFQKMHDDIPDNWSQHHIFMSAEEITQCLAEGLRRRAARLAGPQQP
;
A
#
# COMPACT_ATOMS: atom_id res chain seq x y z
N MET A 1 12.73 -42.94 16.64
CA MET A 1 13.86 -42.18 16.04
C MET A 1 14.17 -41.00 16.95
N ALA A 2 15.44 -40.83 17.39
CA ALA A 2 15.84 -39.63 18.14
C ALA A 2 15.94 -38.42 17.19
N ARG A 3 15.38 -37.27 17.56
CA ARG A 3 15.52 -36.04 16.77
C ARG A 3 16.95 -35.52 16.91
N ARG A 4 17.67 -35.34 15.78
CA ARG A 4 19.03 -34.77 15.81
C ARG A 4 19.02 -33.37 16.44
N PRO A 5 20.08 -32.97 17.17
CA PRO A 5 20.24 -31.59 17.62
C PRO A 5 20.21 -30.62 16.43
N LEU A 6 19.64 -29.43 16.67
CA LEU A 6 19.65 -28.35 15.69
C LEU A 6 21.07 -27.77 15.57
N THR A 7 21.50 -27.50 14.34
CA THR A 7 22.72 -26.70 14.08
C THR A 7 22.53 -25.27 14.58
N GLN A 8 23.63 -24.52 14.71
CA GLN A 8 23.53 -23.11 15.11
C GLN A 8 22.76 -22.28 14.07
N GLN A 9 23.01 -22.51 12.78
CA GLN A 9 22.28 -21.90 11.67
C GLN A 9 20.76 -22.22 11.73
N GLU A 10 20.37 -23.46 12.05
CA GLU A 10 18.96 -23.84 12.21
C GLU A 10 18.30 -23.15 13.43
N LYS A 11 19.06 -22.90 14.52
CA LYS A 11 18.56 -22.14 15.69
C LYS A 11 18.39 -20.67 15.35
N ASP A 12 19.34 -20.06 14.65
CA ASP A 12 19.29 -18.65 14.28
C ASP A 12 18.20 -18.38 13.24
N ALA A 13 18.06 -19.24 12.22
CA ALA A 13 16.93 -19.18 11.28
C ALA A 13 15.57 -19.29 12.00
N ARG A 14 15.42 -20.19 12.98
CA ARG A 14 14.20 -20.28 13.81
C ARG A 14 13.97 -19.03 14.67
N LYS A 15 15.04 -18.40 15.17
CA LYS A 15 14.96 -17.16 15.96
C LYS A 15 14.45 -16.00 15.09
N VAL A 16 15.00 -15.85 13.89
CA VAL A 16 14.55 -14.85 12.89
C VAL A 16 13.10 -15.12 12.47
N ALA A 17 12.76 -16.34 12.06
CA ALA A 17 11.38 -16.69 11.67
C ALA A 17 10.36 -16.41 12.79
N LYS A 18 10.71 -16.68 14.06
CA LYS A 18 9.87 -16.38 15.22
C LYS A 18 9.75 -14.87 15.50
N ALA A 19 10.80 -14.09 15.24
CA ALA A 19 10.75 -12.63 15.32
C ALA A 19 9.83 -12.05 14.24
N ASN A 20 10.01 -12.49 12.98
CA ASN A 20 9.23 -12.04 11.83
C ASN A 20 7.73 -12.39 12.00
N ALA A 21 7.41 -13.60 12.48
CA ALA A 21 6.02 -13.99 12.76
C ALA A 21 5.37 -13.12 13.85
N ARG A 22 6.11 -12.76 14.91
CA ARG A 22 5.64 -11.83 15.96
C ARG A 22 5.44 -10.42 15.42
N GLN A 23 6.32 -9.97 14.52
CA GLN A 23 6.22 -8.65 13.90
C GLN A 23 4.98 -8.57 12.98
N LYS A 24 4.76 -9.57 12.11
CA LYS A 24 3.54 -9.67 11.28
C LYS A 24 2.24 -9.61 12.11
N ILE A 25 2.19 -10.24 13.29
CA ILE A 25 1.01 -10.14 14.18
C ILE A 25 0.82 -8.70 14.69
N LYS A 26 1.89 -8.04 15.15
CA LYS A 26 1.83 -6.64 15.60
C LYS A 26 1.40 -5.69 14.49
N ASP A 27 1.89 -5.92 13.27
CA ASP A 27 1.59 -5.08 12.11
C ASP A 27 0.14 -5.23 11.66
N ARG A 28 -0.40 -6.44 11.67
CA ARG A 28 -1.83 -6.69 11.42
C ARG A 28 -2.71 -6.03 12.48
N GLU A 29 -2.43 -6.20 13.77
CA GLU A 29 -3.21 -5.54 14.84
C GLU A 29 -3.11 -4.01 14.79
N TRP A 30 -1.92 -3.45 14.50
CA TRP A 30 -1.76 -2.02 14.29
C TRP A 30 -2.59 -1.51 13.11
N LEU A 31 -2.61 -2.26 12.00
CA LEU A 31 -3.36 -1.89 10.79
C LEU A 31 -4.88 -1.99 11.01
N ILE A 32 -5.34 -3.06 11.67
CA ILE A 32 -6.72 -3.24 12.11
C ILE A 32 -7.17 -2.06 12.97
N GLU A 33 -6.36 -1.62 13.93
CA GLU A 33 -6.66 -0.45 14.75
C GLU A 33 -6.59 0.87 13.98
N ALA A 34 -5.70 1.01 12.99
CA ALA A 34 -5.66 2.19 12.13
C ALA A 34 -6.96 2.31 11.31
N PHE A 35 -7.46 1.20 10.75
CA PHE A 35 -8.76 1.11 10.08
C PHE A 35 -9.93 1.34 11.03
N ALA A 36 -9.93 0.72 12.21
CA ALA A 36 -11.00 0.87 13.21
C ALA A 36 -11.18 2.31 13.70
N ASN A 37 -10.09 3.08 13.75
CA ASN A 37 -10.08 4.48 14.14
C ASN A 37 -10.14 5.45 12.94
N ALA A 38 -10.26 4.95 11.70
CA ALA A 38 -10.22 5.74 10.46
C ALA A 38 -8.98 6.66 10.31
N THR A 39 -7.84 6.26 10.90
CA THR A 39 -6.57 7.00 10.85
C THR A 39 -5.64 6.51 9.75
N ILE A 40 -6.22 6.04 8.64
CA ILE A 40 -5.51 5.56 7.45
C ILE A 40 -6.28 5.91 6.17
N PHE A 41 -5.56 6.24 5.10
CA PHE A 41 -6.10 6.50 3.76
C PHE A 41 -5.37 5.64 2.71
N ASN A 42 -5.89 5.60 1.49
CA ASN A 42 -5.23 4.93 0.35
C ASN A 42 -4.73 5.95 -0.66
N ALA A 43 -3.48 5.80 -1.10
CA ALA A 43 -2.88 6.57 -2.18
C ALA A 43 -2.46 5.64 -3.33
N ASN A 44 -3.09 5.85 -4.48
CA ASN A 44 -2.84 5.13 -5.73
C ASN A 44 -1.92 5.95 -6.61
N ILE A 45 -0.69 5.48 -6.83
CA ILE A 45 0.39 6.28 -7.40
C ILE A 45 0.60 6.00 -8.88
N ASP A 46 0.49 7.04 -9.69
CA ASP A 46 0.93 7.12 -11.10
C ASP A 46 0.36 6.03 -12.03
N PHE A 47 -0.90 5.61 -11.85
CA PHE A 47 -1.62 4.71 -12.77
C PHE A 47 -1.92 5.37 -14.14
N GLN A 48 -0.87 5.74 -14.87
CA GLN A 48 -0.90 6.47 -16.12
C GLN A 48 -0.28 5.67 -17.27
N THR A 49 -0.85 5.80 -18.46
CA THR A 49 -0.49 5.01 -19.66
C THR A 49 0.99 5.14 -20.07
N LYS A 50 1.65 6.26 -19.72
CA LYS A 50 3.09 6.48 -19.97
C LYS A 50 4.03 5.64 -19.10
N TRP A 51 3.55 5.02 -18.01
CA TRP A 51 4.38 4.23 -17.08
C TRP A 51 4.17 2.71 -17.19
N PHE A 52 3.16 2.25 -17.94
CA PHE A 52 2.75 0.85 -17.97
C PHE A 52 2.68 0.29 -19.41
N GLY A 53 3.23 -0.89 -19.64
CA GLY A 53 2.96 -1.69 -20.85
C GLY A 53 1.56 -2.31 -20.81
N ARG A 54 0.92 -2.49 -21.98
CA ARG A 54 -0.50 -2.89 -22.10
C ARG A 54 -0.91 -4.12 -21.27
N ASP A 55 -0.04 -5.12 -21.17
CA ASP A 55 -0.41 -6.42 -20.58
C ASP A 55 -0.13 -6.48 -19.06
N GLN A 56 0.67 -5.55 -18.52
CA GLN A 56 0.93 -5.40 -17.08
C GLN A 56 -0.23 -4.72 -16.34
N LEU A 57 -1.17 -4.14 -17.08
CA LEU A 57 -2.26 -3.30 -16.58
C LEU A 57 -3.25 -4.06 -15.71
N VAL A 58 -3.87 -5.11 -16.26
CA VAL A 58 -5.19 -5.60 -15.80
C VAL A 58 -5.18 -6.01 -14.32
N ALA A 59 -4.22 -6.85 -13.90
CA ALA A 59 -4.21 -7.37 -12.54
C ALA A 59 -3.86 -6.30 -11.49
N ASN A 60 -2.89 -5.41 -11.74
CA ASN A 60 -2.55 -4.32 -10.81
C ASN A 60 -3.69 -3.31 -10.68
N VAL A 61 -4.33 -2.96 -11.80
CA VAL A 61 -5.49 -2.06 -11.85
C VAL A 61 -6.67 -2.65 -11.08
N GLN A 62 -6.97 -3.93 -11.30
CA GLN A 62 -8.07 -4.60 -10.61
C GLN A 62 -7.85 -4.62 -9.10
N THR A 63 -6.68 -5.08 -8.62
CA THR A 63 -6.37 -5.12 -7.18
C THR A 63 -6.36 -3.72 -6.54
N ALA A 64 -5.88 -2.69 -7.25
CA ALA A 64 -5.92 -1.31 -6.76
C ALA A 64 -7.36 -0.77 -6.69
N ASN A 65 -8.20 -1.02 -7.70
CA ASN A 65 -9.62 -0.68 -7.68
C ASN A 65 -10.35 -1.39 -6.53
N ASP A 66 -10.09 -2.67 -6.31
CA ASP A 66 -10.77 -3.46 -5.27
C ASP A 66 -10.41 -2.97 -3.87
N LEU A 67 -9.13 -2.67 -3.62
CA LEU A 67 -8.69 -1.99 -2.39
C LEU A 67 -9.35 -0.62 -2.21
N ALA A 68 -9.37 0.21 -3.26
CA ALA A 68 -9.99 1.53 -3.22
C ALA A 68 -11.50 1.43 -2.95
N ASN A 69 -12.20 0.50 -3.60
CA ASN A 69 -13.63 0.25 -3.42
C ASN A 69 -13.95 -0.23 -1.99
N ALA A 70 -13.16 -1.18 -1.46
CA ALA A 70 -13.33 -1.67 -0.11
C ALA A 70 -13.08 -0.57 0.95
N MET A 71 -12.03 0.23 0.77
CA MET A 71 -11.73 1.35 1.66
C MET A 71 -12.77 2.47 1.57
N ARG A 72 -13.30 2.75 0.37
CA ARG A 72 -14.39 3.73 0.16
C ARG A 72 -15.70 3.27 0.80
N ALA A 73 -16.02 1.97 0.75
CA ALA A 73 -17.14 1.39 1.50
C ALA A 73 -16.97 1.53 3.03
N GLY A 74 -15.72 1.51 3.52
CA GLY A 74 -15.35 1.85 4.90
C GLY A 74 -15.36 3.34 5.24
N GLN A 75 -15.74 4.21 4.31
CA GLN A 75 -15.66 5.68 4.41
C GLN A 75 -14.24 6.19 4.70
N LEU A 76 -13.22 5.55 4.11
CA LEU A 76 -11.82 5.96 4.21
C LEU A 76 -11.41 6.73 2.94
N PRO A 77 -10.53 7.75 3.04
CA PRO A 77 -10.19 8.57 1.88
C PRO A 77 -9.39 7.79 0.84
N ILE A 78 -9.73 8.02 -0.43
CA ILE A 78 -9.00 7.54 -1.61
C ILE A 78 -8.34 8.75 -2.27
N ILE A 79 -7.04 8.63 -2.54
CA ILE A 79 -6.23 9.64 -3.21
C ILE A 79 -5.63 9.00 -4.47
N TRP A 80 -5.79 9.65 -5.60
CA TRP A 80 -5.13 9.31 -6.86
C TRP A 80 -4.03 10.33 -7.12
N VAL A 81 -2.79 9.87 -7.22
CA VAL A 81 -1.64 10.74 -7.51
C VAL A 81 -1.25 10.56 -8.97
N LEU A 82 -1.26 11.66 -9.73
CA LEU A 82 -0.96 11.66 -11.17
C LEU A 82 0.24 12.57 -11.45
N HIS A 83 1.20 12.08 -12.24
CA HIS A 83 2.34 12.87 -12.67
C HIS A 83 2.01 13.62 -13.96
N LEU A 84 1.93 14.95 -13.90
CA LEU A 84 1.91 15.82 -15.09
C LEU A 84 3.20 16.67 -15.08
N PRO A 85 4.05 16.60 -16.13
CA PRO A 85 5.30 17.36 -16.16
C PRO A 85 5.10 18.84 -16.49
N ASP A 86 4.00 19.19 -17.16
CA ASP A 86 3.71 20.53 -17.69
C ASP A 86 2.74 21.35 -16.81
N ASP A 87 2.43 20.88 -15.59
CA ASP A 87 1.58 21.60 -14.62
C ASP A 87 2.48 22.36 -13.62
N ASP A 88 2.13 23.62 -13.30
CA ASP A 88 2.97 24.61 -12.60
C ASP A 88 3.25 24.31 -11.10
N GLY A 89 2.95 23.10 -10.65
CA GLY A 89 3.18 22.65 -9.29
C GLY A 89 2.27 21.49 -8.91
N PRO A 90 2.36 21.01 -7.65
CA PRO A 90 1.36 20.09 -7.14
C PRO A 90 -0.01 20.78 -7.06
N MET A 91 -1.05 20.12 -7.56
CA MET A 91 -2.41 20.67 -7.60
C MET A 91 -3.43 19.65 -7.10
N ARG A 92 -4.23 20.05 -6.11
CA ARG A 92 -5.37 19.26 -5.64
C ARG A 92 -6.59 19.54 -6.52
N ARG A 93 -7.14 18.48 -7.12
CA ARG A 93 -8.28 18.51 -8.05
C ARG A 93 -9.35 17.50 -7.61
N THR A 94 -10.59 17.73 -8.05
CA THR A 94 -11.67 16.73 -7.99
C THR A 94 -11.59 15.80 -9.19
N VAL A 95 -12.19 14.61 -9.10
CA VAL A 95 -12.24 13.60 -10.18
C VAL A 95 -12.94 14.10 -11.46
N ALA A 96 -13.79 15.12 -11.37
CA ALA A 96 -14.39 15.79 -12.52
C ALA A 96 -13.37 16.67 -13.31
N ASN A 97 -12.33 17.19 -12.64
CA ASN A 97 -11.33 18.10 -13.21
C ASN A 97 -9.95 17.42 -13.43
N ALA A 98 -9.93 16.08 -13.42
CA ALA A 98 -8.73 15.27 -13.53
C ALA A 98 -8.39 14.93 -15.01
N PRO A 99 -7.10 14.87 -15.39
CA PRO A 99 -6.61 14.54 -16.74
C PRO A 99 -6.76 13.04 -17.06
N ARG A 100 -8.01 12.59 -17.25
CA ARG A 100 -8.38 11.16 -17.41
C ARG A 100 -7.73 10.52 -18.63
N GLU A 101 -7.43 11.29 -19.67
CA GLU A 101 -6.74 10.85 -20.89
C GLU A 101 -5.33 10.30 -20.63
N THR A 102 -4.71 10.68 -19.51
CA THR A 102 -3.41 10.13 -19.09
C THR A 102 -3.54 8.84 -18.28
N VAL A 103 -4.72 8.53 -17.76
CA VAL A 103 -4.96 7.44 -16.81
C VAL A 103 -5.15 6.11 -17.54
N VAL A 104 -4.65 5.04 -16.91
CA VAL A 104 -4.81 3.67 -17.38
C VAL A 104 -6.28 3.26 -17.51
N ALA A 105 -6.61 2.61 -18.64
CA ALA A 105 -7.93 2.00 -18.85
C ALA A 105 -8.26 0.98 -17.75
N GLY A 106 -9.46 1.10 -17.18
CA GLY A 106 -9.95 0.26 -16.09
C GLY A 106 -9.83 0.89 -14.70
N ILE A 107 -9.01 1.92 -14.50
CA ILE A 107 -8.96 2.65 -13.21
C ILE A 107 -10.29 3.38 -12.96
N THR A 108 -10.88 3.14 -11.80
CA THR A 108 -12.19 3.67 -11.43
C THR A 108 -12.07 4.73 -10.34
N MET A 109 -11.71 5.95 -10.77
CA MET A 109 -11.83 7.16 -9.95
C MET A 109 -13.31 7.55 -9.86
N VAL A 110 -13.83 7.83 -8.66
CA VAL A 110 -15.23 8.23 -8.45
C VAL A 110 -15.35 9.59 -7.78
N ASP A 111 -16.51 10.23 -7.91
CA ASP A 111 -16.79 11.50 -7.24
C ASP A 111 -16.75 11.32 -5.71
N GLY A 112 -15.91 12.13 -5.06
CA GLY A 112 -15.55 11.99 -3.65
C GLY A 112 -14.09 11.57 -3.43
N ASP A 113 -13.44 10.93 -4.41
CA ASP A 113 -12.00 10.72 -4.37
C ASP A 113 -11.25 12.05 -4.57
N ILE A 114 -10.03 12.12 -4.03
CA ILE A 114 -9.12 13.25 -4.20
C ILE A 114 -8.15 12.92 -5.33
N VAL A 115 -7.91 13.87 -6.24
CA VAL A 115 -6.83 13.76 -7.23
C VAL A 115 -5.73 14.76 -6.88
N LEU A 116 -4.51 14.30 -6.71
CA LEU A 116 -3.32 15.13 -6.56
C LEU A 116 -2.49 15.04 -7.84
N ILE A 117 -2.35 16.15 -8.55
CA ILE A 117 -1.33 16.28 -9.57
C ILE A 117 0.00 16.55 -8.87
N LYS A 118 1.08 15.94 -9.35
CA LYS A 118 2.46 16.27 -8.96
C LYS A 118 3.32 16.54 -10.19
N ASN A 119 4.26 17.46 -10.03
CA ASN A 119 5.41 17.60 -10.89
C ASN A 119 6.61 16.84 -10.26
N ALA A 120 7.33 16.07 -11.07
CA ALA A 120 8.59 15.36 -10.79
C ALA A 120 8.94 15.04 -9.32
N GLY A 121 8.45 13.90 -8.80
CA GLY A 121 8.93 13.32 -7.53
C GLY A 121 8.61 14.09 -6.24
N ASN A 122 7.96 15.25 -6.33
CA ASN A 122 7.48 15.95 -5.14
C ASN A 122 6.19 15.29 -4.62
N TYR A 123 6.24 14.79 -3.39
CA TYR A 123 5.10 14.23 -2.66
C TYR A 123 4.75 15.02 -1.41
N ALA A 124 5.31 16.23 -1.21
CA ALA A 124 5.06 17.02 0.00
C ALA A 124 3.56 17.17 0.28
N ASP A 125 2.77 17.52 -0.73
CA ASP A 125 1.32 17.74 -0.68
C ASP A 125 0.52 16.48 -0.34
N LEU A 126 1.04 15.28 -0.66
CA LEU A 126 0.44 14.01 -0.21
C LEU A 126 0.53 13.85 1.31
N PHE A 127 1.45 14.56 1.97
CA PHE A 127 1.73 14.45 3.41
C PHE A 127 1.40 15.71 4.22
N GLU A 128 1.46 16.91 3.63
CA GLU A 128 1.26 18.17 4.36
C GLU A 128 -0.21 18.41 4.73
N ASP A 129 -1.15 18.16 3.80
CA ASP A 129 -2.59 18.19 4.10
C ASP A 129 -3.01 17.11 5.12
N GLN A 130 -2.33 15.96 5.09
CA GLN A 130 -2.75 14.78 5.88
C GLN A 130 -2.37 14.88 7.36
N LYS A 131 -1.45 15.80 7.72
CA LYS A 131 -1.18 16.16 9.12
C LYS A 131 -2.38 16.79 9.81
N ALA A 132 -3.17 17.58 9.08
CA ALA A 132 -4.37 18.21 9.62
C ALA A 132 -5.46 17.18 9.98
N GLN A 133 -5.44 16.00 9.36
CA GLN A 133 -6.44 14.95 9.51
C GLN A 133 -5.98 13.80 10.44
N GLN A 134 -4.85 13.95 11.14
CA GLN A 134 -4.30 13.00 12.11
C GLN A 134 -4.11 11.56 11.58
N PHE A 135 -3.86 11.41 10.27
CA PHE A 135 -3.52 10.11 9.71
C PHE A 135 -2.24 9.55 10.33
N LYS A 136 -2.22 8.22 10.50
CA LYS A 136 -1.10 7.44 11.06
C LYS A 136 -0.48 6.49 10.04
N GLY A 137 -1.19 6.20 8.95
CA GLY A 137 -0.64 5.44 7.85
C GLY A 137 -1.30 5.71 6.50
N VAL A 138 -0.70 5.13 5.47
CA VAL A 138 -1.15 5.21 4.08
C VAL A 138 -1.00 3.85 3.39
N VAL A 139 -2.09 3.34 2.79
CA VAL A 139 -2.07 2.17 1.91
C VAL A 139 -1.61 2.60 0.53
N LEU A 140 -0.50 2.03 0.05
CA LEU A 140 0.15 2.38 -1.21
C LEU A 140 -0.05 1.28 -2.25
N THR A 141 -0.43 1.72 -3.45
CA THR A 141 -0.52 0.95 -4.70
C THR A 141 0.13 1.78 -5.82
N GLY A 142 0.56 1.15 -6.92
CA GLY A 142 1.12 1.88 -8.07
C GLY A 142 2.09 1.06 -8.93
N GLY A 143 2.01 1.18 -10.25
CA GLY A 143 2.70 0.28 -11.18
C GLY A 143 3.98 0.78 -11.84
N GLN A 144 4.64 1.80 -11.27
CA GLN A 144 6.10 1.91 -11.40
C GLN A 144 6.71 2.39 -10.08
N ALA A 145 6.82 1.46 -9.14
CA ALA A 145 6.98 1.81 -7.73
C ALA A 145 8.43 2.14 -7.32
N ARG A 146 9.44 1.69 -8.08
CA ARG A 146 10.85 1.78 -7.64
C ARG A 146 11.40 3.21 -7.45
N ALA A 147 10.91 4.20 -8.19
CA ALA A 147 11.27 5.61 -7.98
C ALA A 147 10.17 6.34 -7.19
N CYS A 148 8.93 6.23 -7.66
CA CYS A 148 7.79 6.97 -7.13
C CYS A 148 7.37 6.51 -5.73
N LEU A 149 7.06 5.22 -5.53
CA LEU A 149 6.74 4.74 -4.19
C LEU A 149 7.97 4.73 -3.27
N ASN A 150 9.18 4.52 -3.78
CA ASN A 150 10.41 4.68 -2.98
C ASN A 150 10.50 6.10 -2.39
N GLN A 151 10.26 7.15 -3.19
CA GLN A 151 10.19 8.52 -2.65
C GLN A 151 9.04 8.72 -1.66
N VAL A 152 7.86 8.12 -1.88
CA VAL A 152 6.76 8.13 -0.88
C VAL A 152 7.17 7.44 0.42
N ILE A 153 7.80 6.27 0.34
CA ILE A 153 8.30 5.49 1.48
C ILE A 153 9.39 6.25 2.23
N MET A 154 10.40 6.78 1.53
CA MET A 154 11.49 7.58 2.12
C MET A 154 11.00 8.91 2.70
N ASN A 155 9.95 9.53 2.11
CA ASN A 155 9.28 10.69 2.68
C ASN A 155 8.35 10.32 3.85
N SER A 156 8.00 9.04 4.04
CA SER A 156 7.27 8.52 5.20
C SER A 156 8.20 8.08 6.35
N LEU A 157 9.46 7.73 6.05
CA LEU A 157 10.49 7.44 7.05
C LEU A 157 10.84 8.68 7.89
N GLY A 158 11.02 8.44 9.19
CA GLY A 158 11.37 9.47 10.17
C GLY A 158 12.69 10.15 9.83
N GLY A 159 12.61 11.40 9.37
CA GLY A 159 13.77 12.20 9.01
C GLY A 159 13.39 13.53 8.35
N LYS A 160 12.35 13.54 7.50
CA LYS A 160 11.78 14.78 6.95
C LYS A 160 10.25 14.82 6.93
N LYS A 161 9.74 15.79 7.69
CA LYS A 161 8.37 16.32 7.73
C LYS A 161 7.19 15.40 8.12
N SER A 162 7.07 14.13 7.72
CA SER A 162 5.76 13.42 7.70
C SER A 162 5.26 12.83 9.03
N GLY A 163 5.61 11.57 9.34
CA GLY A 163 5.11 10.78 10.49
C GLY A 163 4.15 9.62 10.15
N LEU A 164 3.86 9.37 8.87
CA LEU A 164 2.98 8.27 8.45
C LEU A 164 3.73 6.94 8.33
N ARG A 165 3.08 5.83 8.71
CA ARG A 165 3.50 4.48 8.35
C ARG A 165 3.01 4.12 6.94
N ALA A 166 3.90 3.77 6.01
CA ALA A 166 3.49 3.16 4.74
C ALA A 166 3.03 1.70 4.92
N ILE A 167 1.97 1.32 4.20
CA ILE A 167 1.48 -0.06 4.04
C ILE A 167 1.49 -0.33 2.53
N VAL A 168 2.46 -1.10 2.05
CA VAL A 168 2.62 -1.39 0.63
C VAL A 168 1.86 -2.67 0.28
N ALA A 169 0.85 -2.53 -0.59
CA ALA A 169 0.12 -3.66 -1.16
C ALA A 169 0.98 -4.29 -2.28
N LEU A 170 1.72 -5.34 -1.94
CA LEU A 170 2.76 -5.92 -2.80
C LEU A 170 2.23 -6.38 -4.17
N ASP A 171 1.01 -6.87 -4.22
CA ASP A 171 0.29 -7.38 -5.38
C ASP A 171 -0.49 -6.29 -6.16
N ALA A 172 -0.54 -5.06 -5.65
CA ALA A 172 -1.05 -3.87 -6.36
C ALA A 172 0.08 -2.89 -6.69
N THR A 173 1.35 -3.31 -6.57
CA THR A 173 2.54 -2.45 -6.64
C THR A 173 3.66 -3.11 -7.44
N ASP A 174 4.15 -2.47 -8.51
CA ASP A 174 5.34 -2.97 -9.23
C ASP A 174 6.65 -2.44 -8.60
N LEU A 175 7.07 -3.07 -7.50
CA LEU A 175 8.34 -2.76 -6.80
C LEU A 175 9.59 -3.15 -7.61
N THR A 176 9.51 -4.23 -8.38
CA THR A 176 10.60 -4.73 -9.23
C THR A 176 10.02 -5.48 -10.42
N SER A 177 10.71 -5.42 -11.57
CA SER A 177 10.32 -6.16 -12.80
C SER A 177 10.05 -7.65 -12.56
N THR A 178 10.64 -8.25 -11.51
CA THR A 178 10.37 -9.62 -11.05
C THR A 178 8.86 -9.95 -10.95
N LEU A 179 8.01 -9.03 -10.48
CA LEU A 179 6.56 -9.28 -10.41
C LEU A 179 5.90 -9.32 -11.79
N THR A 180 6.32 -8.39 -12.65
CA THR A 180 5.90 -8.29 -14.04
C THR A 180 6.32 -9.55 -14.82
N ASP A 181 7.56 -10.01 -14.64
CA ASP A 181 8.10 -11.23 -15.24
C ASP A 181 7.35 -12.49 -14.73
N ALA A 182 7.08 -12.56 -13.43
CA ALA A 182 6.30 -13.64 -12.82
C ALA A 182 4.83 -13.68 -13.26
N ARG A 183 4.22 -12.52 -13.53
CA ARG A 183 2.87 -12.43 -14.11
C ARG A 183 2.84 -12.88 -15.56
N ALA A 184 3.85 -12.50 -16.35
CA ALA A 184 4.01 -13.00 -17.72
C ALA A 184 4.24 -14.52 -17.77
N ALA A 185 4.88 -15.10 -16.76
CA ALA A 185 5.02 -16.55 -16.61
C ALA A 185 3.70 -17.27 -16.25
N GLY A 186 2.71 -16.56 -15.70
CA GLY A 186 1.34 -17.06 -15.48
C GLY A 186 1.16 -18.14 -14.40
N THR A 187 2.20 -18.50 -13.65
CA THR A 187 2.14 -19.57 -12.63
C THR A 187 2.06 -19.03 -11.20
N PRO A 188 1.29 -19.66 -10.29
CA PRO A 188 1.28 -19.33 -8.87
C PRO A 188 2.66 -19.39 -8.21
N GLU A 189 3.50 -20.33 -8.64
CA GLU A 189 4.86 -20.52 -8.12
C GLU A 189 5.78 -19.36 -8.50
N ALA A 190 5.70 -18.86 -9.74
CA ALA A 190 6.47 -17.68 -10.16
C ALA A 190 6.04 -16.43 -9.38
N LEU A 191 4.73 -16.24 -9.19
CA LEU A 191 4.19 -15.17 -8.35
C LEU A 191 4.71 -15.28 -6.91
N GLN A 192 4.64 -16.47 -6.31
CA GLN A 192 5.12 -16.70 -4.94
C GLN A 192 6.62 -16.43 -4.79
N GLN A 193 7.43 -16.83 -5.78
CA GLN A 193 8.87 -16.52 -5.81
C GLN A 193 9.15 -15.03 -5.97
N ALA A 194 8.38 -14.32 -6.80
CA ALA A 194 8.48 -12.86 -6.93
C ALA A 194 8.09 -12.14 -5.64
N PHE A 195 7.02 -12.57 -4.94
CA PHE A 195 6.67 -12.03 -3.62
C PHE A 195 7.76 -12.27 -2.58
N GLN A 196 8.35 -13.47 -2.54
CA GLN A 196 9.45 -13.77 -1.63
C GLN A 196 10.68 -12.91 -1.95
N LYS A 197 11.08 -12.82 -3.23
CA LYS A 197 12.22 -11.99 -3.64
C LYS A 197 11.98 -10.50 -3.35
N MET A 198 10.79 -9.96 -3.60
CA MET A 198 10.46 -8.59 -3.19
C MET A 198 10.55 -8.41 -1.67
N HIS A 199 10.17 -9.41 -0.88
CA HIS A 199 10.33 -9.37 0.56
C HIS A 199 11.80 -9.36 1.00
N ASP A 200 12.65 -10.12 0.31
CA ASP A 200 14.10 -10.22 0.58
C ASP A 200 14.88 -8.99 0.06
N ASP A 201 14.40 -8.33 -1.01
CA ASP A 201 14.98 -7.12 -1.59
C ASP A 201 14.57 -5.82 -0.83
N ILE A 202 13.67 -5.89 0.16
CA ILE A 202 13.31 -4.74 1.01
C ILE A 202 14.44 -4.45 2.02
N PRO A 203 14.98 -3.22 2.07
CA PRO A 203 15.97 -2.83 3.08
C PRO A 203 15.47 -3.05 4.52
N ASP A 204 16.34 -3.59 5.39
CA ASP A 204 16.00 -3.88 6.80
C ASP A 204 15.47 -2.67 7.59
N ASN A 205 15.89 -1.46 7.23
CA ASN A 205 15.39 -0.23 7.86
C ASN A 205 13.96 0.14 7.39
N TRP A 206 13.50 -0.33 6.23
CA TRP A 206 12.13 -0.13 5.77
C TRP A 206 11.16 -1.08 6.47
N SER A 207 11.52 -2.36 6.59
CA SER A 207 10.67 -3.38 7.23
C SER A 207 10.47 -3.13 8.74
N GLN A 208 11.37 -2.38 9.38
CA GLN A 208 11.24 -1.92 10.78
C GLN A 208 10.22 -0.78 10.97
N HIS A 209 9.91 -0.01 9.91
CA HIS A 209 9.07 1.18 10.00
C HIS A 209 7.76 1.09 9.21
N HIS A 210 7.68 0.19 8.23
CA HIS A 210 6.55 0.05 7.31
C HIS A 210 5.91 -1.33 7.40
N ILE A 211 4.85 -1.54 6.62
CA ILE A 211 4.15 -2.81 6.50
C ILE A 211 4.17 -3.22 5.03
N PHE A 212 4.53 -4.46 4.76
CA PHE A 212 4.54 -5.05 3.41
C PHE A 212 3.74 -6.34 3.47
N MET A 213 2.67 -6.43 2.68
CA MET A 213 1.68 -7.50 2.71
C MET A 213 0.86 -7.53 1.40
N SER A 214 0.08 -8.57 1.17
CA SER A 214 -0.84 -8.61 0.02
C SER A 214 -2.06 -7.71 0.23
N ALA A 215 -2.72 -7.33 -0.86
CA ALA A 215 -4.00 -6.64 -0.84
C ALA A 215 -5.09 -7.48 -0.16
N GLU A 216 -5.01 -8.81 -0.26
CA GLU A 216 -5.88 -9.71 0.50
C GLU A 216 -5.68 -9.54 2.02
N GLU A 217 -4.42 -9.55 2.50
CA GLU A 217 -4.11 -9.33 3.92
C GLU A 217 -4.58 -7.94 4.40
N ILE A 218 -4.41 -6.90 3.57
CA ILE A 218 -4.90 -5.54 3.85
C ILE A 218 -6.43 -5.53 3.94
N THR A 219 -7.11 -6.20 3.00
CA THR A 219 -8.58 -6.28 2.95
C THR A 219 -9.15 -7.04 4.15
N GLN A 220 -8.49 -8.12 4.59
CA GLN A 220 -8.84 -8.84 5.82
C GLN A 220 -8.67 -7.93 7.05
N CYS A 221 -7.57 -7.16 7.13
CA CYS A 221 -7.36 -6.20 8.22
C CYS A 221 -8.40 -5.05 8.19
N LEU A 222 -8.80 -4.60 7.00
CA LEU A 222 -9.85 -3.59 6.81
C LEU A 222 -11.21 -4.10 7.28
N ALA A 223 -11.63 -5.30 6.87
CA ALA A 223 -12.90 -5.88 7.27
C ALA A 223 -13.00 -6.04 8.79
N GLU A 224 -11.96 -6.55 9.44
CA GLU A 224 -11.88 -6.65 10.91
C GLU A 224 -11.84 -5.28 11.59
N GLY A 225 -11.10 -4.31 11.04
CA GLY A 225 -11.05 -2.93 11.55
C GLY A 225 -12.42 -2.25 11.49
N LEU A 226 -13.13 -2.35 10.37
CA LEU A 226 -14.49 -1.83 10.22
C LEU A 226 -15.48 -2.54 11.15
N ARG A 227 -15.34 -3.85 11.36
CA ARG A 227 -16.13 -4.59 12.36
C ARG A 227 -15.90 -4.07 13.78
N ARG A 228 -14.63 -3.82 14.16
CA ARG A 228 -14.28 -3.19 15.46
C ARG A 228 -14.84 -1.76 15.56
N ARG A 229 -14.80 -0.96 14.49
CA ARG A 229 -15.39 0.39 14.43
C ARG A 229 -16.91 0.36 14.66
N ALA A 230 -17.62 -0.53 13.97
CA ALA A 230 -19.06 -0.70 14.12
C ALA A 230 -19.43 -1.11 15.56
N ALA A 231 -18.69 -2.05 16.16
CA ALA A 231 -18.90 -2.46 17.55
C ALA A 231 -18.65 -1.32 18.57
N ARG A 232 -17.66 -0.44 18.32
CA ARG A 232 -17.43 0.76 19.15
C ARG A 232 -18.59 1.76 19.06
N LEU A 233 -19.14 1.96 17.86
CA LEU A 233 -20.23 2.90 17.61
C LEU A 233 -21.59 2.40 18.12
N ALA A 234 -21.79 1.07 18.18
CA ALA A 234 -22.99 0.48 18.76
C ALA A 234 -23.09 0.62 20.29
N GLY A 235 -21.99 0.97 20.96
CA GLY A 235 -21.89 1.04 22.42
C GLY A 235 -21.91 -0.34 23.10
N PRO A 236 -21.74 -0.38 24.43
CA PRO A 236 -21.94 -1.62 25.18
C PRO A 236 -23.42 -1.99 25.14
N GLN A 237 -23.74 -3.19 24.63
CA GLN A 237 -25.07 -3.76 24.82
C GLN A 237 -25.28 -3.97 26.33
N GLN A 238 -26.25 -3.25 26.90
CA GLN A 238 -26.68 -3.51 28.28
C GLN A 238 -27.34 -4.90 28.34
N PRO A 239 -27.04 -5.69 29.40
CA PRO A 239 -27.59 -7.03 29.58
C PRO A 239 -29.09 -7.02 29.95
#